data_AF-A0A8H6MBN7-F1
#
_entry.id   AF-A0A8H6MBN7-F1
#
_cell.length_a   1.000
_cell.length_b   1.000
_cell.length_c   1.000
_cell.angle_alpha   90.00
_cell.angle_beta   90.00
_cell.angle_gamma   90.00
#
_symmetry.space_group_name_H-M   'P 1'
#
loop_
_entity.id
_entity.type
_entity.pdbx_description
1 polymer ?
#
loop_
_entity_poly.entity_id
_entity_poly.type
_entity_poly.pdbx_seq_one_letter_code
_entity_poly.pdbx_strand_id
1 'polypeptide(L)'
;MESVLQDQINALSDLHSKLNAIRQIPAGLLRRPILANKDIFSGAPVHSVKADFEQLKEVGDVVRSDIVQKALVGAQERIEADGTHLDTNYRRDNRKRRASEFVRSTDAAPSPESPKPYVPADRTRTSFFRAQDAEPAPVLYAEGLVQYAREFNKTQETCRLHIWEKTRDRREDKPRMLRFSIPDVLVAYLSLGYSSSDKAAIVHLVTVFGPREKKPPHSQSEFGVFQQVSQEIAKMMQTQERVLVGDMVGLLCCYEDLFYEPCAECGRLLSVEGHSPPVVRIWRGGRREARHVRCTGE
;
A
#
# COMPACT_ATOMS: atom_id res chain seq x y z
N MET A 1 -32.74 -20.07 41.72
CA MET A 1 -32.66 -19.21 40.51
C MET A 1 -31.42 -18.33 40.52
N GLU A 2 -31.05 -17.73 41.66
CA GLU A 2 -29.82 -16.90 41.76
C GLU A 2 -28.53 -17.66 41.40
N SER A 3 -28.37 -18.92 41.80
CA SER A 3 -27.17 -19.71 41.49
C SER A 3 -26.94 -19.88 39.98
N VAL A 4 -27.98 -20.22 39.24
CA VAL A 4 -27.93 -20.41 37.77
C VAL A 4 -27.56 -19.10 37.06
N LEU A 5 -28.04 -17.97 37.59
CA LEU A 5 -27.75 -16.64 37.05
C LEU A 5 -26.27 -16.28 37.27
N GLN A 6 -25.75 -16.57 38.46
CA GLN A 6 -24.35 -16.34 38.78
C GLN A 6 -23.42 -17.19 37.90
N ASP A 7 -23.78 -18.45 37.65
CA ASP A 7 -23.03 -19.35 36.78
C ASP A 7 -22.98 -18.84 35.34
N GLN A 8 -24.10 -18.31 34.82
CA GLN A 8 -24.17 -17.71 33.49
C GLN A 8 -23.29 -16.44 33.39
N ILE A 9 -23.30 -15.59 34.41
CA ILE A 9 -22.46 -14.38 34.45
C ILE A 9 -20.98 -14.74 34.45
N ASN A 10 -20.59 -15.72 35.28
CA ASN A 10 -19.22 -16.20 35.36
C ASN A 10 -18.76 -16.76 34.00
N ALA A 11 -19.58 -17.60 33.35
CA ALA A 11 -19.26 -18.16 32.04
C ALA A 11 -19.05 -17.09 30.95
N LEU A 12 -19.88 -16.03 30.94
CA LEU A 12 -19.74 -14.93 29.99
C LEU A 12 -18.54 -14.01 30.29
N SER A 13 -18.21 -13.79 31.57
CA SER A 13 -17.02 -13.04 32.00
C SER A 13 -15.72 -13.75 31.60
N ASP A 14 -15.67 -15.07 31.79
CA ASP A 14 -14.55 -15.91 31.39
C ASP A 14 -14.37 -15.89 29.86
N LEU A 15 -15.48 -15.99 29.10
CA LEU A 15 -15.44 -15.87 27.65
C LEU A 15 -14.89 -14.50 27.20
N HIS A 16 -15.35 -13.41 27.81
CA HIS A 16 -14.89 -12.07 27.48
C HIS A 16 -13.38 -11.91 27.73
N SER A 17 -12.88 -12.46 28.84
CA SER A 17 -11.46 -12.43 29.19
C SER A 17 -10.62 -13.21 28.15
N LYS A 18 -11.09 -14.40 27.73
CA LYS A 18 -10.43 -15.20 26.68
C LYS A 18 -10.44 -14.51 25.31
N LEU A 19 -11.53 -13.85 24.94
CA LEU A 19 -11.61 -13.08 23.68
C LEU A 19 -10.66 -11.88 23.67
N ASN A 20 -10.50 -11.20 24.81
CA ASN A 20 -9.55 -10.09 24.92
C ASN A 20 -8.09 -10.56 24.83
N ALA A 21 -7.76 -11.73 25.37
CA ALA A 21 -6.44 -12.33 25.19
C ALA A 21 -6.15 -12.63 23.71
N ILE A 22 -7.13 -13.17 22.96
CA ILE A 22 -6.99 -13.42 21.51
C ILE A 22 -6.83 -12.15 20.69
N ARG A 23 -7.50 -11.05 21.07
CA ARG A 23 -7.38 -9.77 20.35
C ARG A 23 -5.96 -9.19 20.39
N GLN A 24 -5.14 -9.63 21.34
CA GLN A 24 -3.71 -9.27 21.42
C GLN A 24 -2.83 -10.16 20.54
N ILE A 25 -3.36 -11.25 19.96
CA ILE A 25 -2.61 -12.06 19.00
C ILE A 25 -2.37 -11.18 17.76
N PRO A 26 -1.11 -10.92 17.39
CA PRO A 26 -0.80 -10.01 16.29
C PRO A 26 -1.48 -10.46 15.00
N ALA A 27 -1.97 -9.50 14.20
CA ALA A 27 -2.50 -9.74 12.84
C ALA A 27 -1.47 -10.42 11.89
N GLY A 28 -0.26 -10.70 12.36
CA GLY A 28 0.79 -11.43 11.68
C GLY A 28 0.45 -12.89 11.36
N LEU A 29 -0.49 -13.55 12.06
CA LEU A 29 -0.91 -14.92 11.72
C LEU A 29 -1.64 -15.01 10.36
N LEU A 30 -2.21 -13.90 9.88
CA LEU A 30 -2.82 -13.80 8.55
C LEU A 30 -1.80 -13.50 7.44
N ARG A 31 -0.54 -13.21 7.80
CA ARG A 31 0.55 -13.04 6.84
C ARG A 31 1.28 -14.37 6.69
N ARG A 32 1.33 -14.91 5.47
CA ARG A 32 2.04 -16.16 5.16
C ARG A 32 3.46 -16.13 5.74
N PRO A 33 3.93 -17.22 6.39
CA PRO A 33 5.26 -17.26 6.98
C PRO A 33 6.30 -17.25 5.88
N ILE A 34 7.05 -16.15 5.77
CA ILE A 34 8.28 -16.08 5.00
C ILE A 34 9.38 -16.69 5.88
N LEU A 35 9.58 -18.00 5.75
CA LEU A 35 10.78 -18.84 6.01
C LEU A 35 11.91 -18.35 6.96
N ALA A 36 11.64 -17.57 7.99
CA ALA A 36 12.63 -17.19 9.01
C ALA A 36 11.95 -17.06 10.38
N ASN A 37 12.29 -17.97 11.30
CA ASN A 37 11.85 -17.98 12.69
C ASN A 37 12.47 -16.84 13.54
N LYS A 38 12.68 -15.66 12.96
CA LYS A 38 13.18 -14.49 13.69
C LYS A 38 12.49 -13.25 13.17
N ASP A 39 11.74 -12.61 14.07
CA ASP A 39 11.22 -11.27 13.85
C ASP A 39 12.39 -10.28 13.95
N ILE A 40 12.75 -9.70 12.80
CA ILE A 40 13.95 -8.85 12.63
C ILE A 40 13.85 -7.55 13.46
N PHE A 41 12.64 -7.16 13.85
CA PHE A 41 12.40 -5.89 14.54
C PHE A 41 12.29 -5.96 16.06
N SER A 42 11.86 -7.09 16.63
CA SER A 42 11.54 -7.16 18.07
C SER A 42 12.52 -7.98 18.91
N GLY A 43 13.31 -8.88 18.30
CA GLY A 43 14.22 -9.77 19.02
C GLY A 43 13.53 -10.73 19.99
N ALA A 44 12.18 -10.72 20.05
CA ALA A 44 11.40 -11.58 20.91
C ALA A 44 11.23 -12.97 20.28
N PRO A 45 11.18 -14.05 21.09
CA PRO A 45 10.86 -15.37 20.58
C PRO A 45 9.48 -15.33 19.91
N VAL A 46 9.44 -15.60 18.60
CA VAL A 46 8.20 -15.70 17.85
C VAL A 46 7.37 -16.81 18.51
N HIS A 47 6.19 -16.47 19.03
CA HIS A 47 5.25 -17.46 19.52
C HIS A 47 5.07 -18.54 18.45
N SER A 48 5.15 -19.81 18.86
CA SER A 48 4.93 -20.91 17.93
C SER A 48 3.55 -20.73 17.34
N VAL A 49 3.47 -20.46 16.03
CA VAL A 49 2.21 -20.30 15.29
C VAL A 49 1.24 -21.44 15.62
N LYS A 50 1.75 -22.65 15.85
CA LYS A 50 0.97 -23.81 16.28
C LYS A 50 0.27 -23.61 17.62
N ALA A 51 0.93 -23.01 18.61
CA ALA A 51 0.36 -22.71 19.92
C ALA A 51 -0.74 -21.65 19.82
N ASP A 52 -0.58 -20.63 18.98
CA ASP A 52 -1.60 -19.61 18.77
C ASP A 52 -2.85 -20.19 18.08
N PHE A 53 -2.66 -21.07 17.08
CA PHE A 53 -3.76 -21.81 16.46
C PHE A 53 -4.47 -22.76 17.44
N GLU A 54 -3.73 -23.37 18.35
CA GLU A 54 -4.29 -24.22 19.41
C GLU A 54 -5.14 -23.40 20.39
N GLN A 55 -4.66 -22.24 20.82
CA GLN A 55 -5.46 -21.30 21.65
C GLN A 55 -6.73 -20.81 20.94
N LEU A 56 -6.65 -20.48 19.65
CA LEU A 56 -7.82 -20.10 18.86
C LEU A 56 -8.84 -21.22 18.77
N LYS A 57 -8.38 -22.47 18.63
CA LYS A 57 -9.24 -23.65 18.60
C LYS A 57 -9.91 -23.87 19.96
N GLU A 58 -9.17 -23.78 21.06
CA GLU A 58 -9.71 -23.91 22.42
C GLU A 58 -10.81 -22.89 22.70
N VAL A 59 -10.61 -21.62 22.30
CA VAL A 59 -11.67 -20.61 22.48
C VAL A 59 -12.85 -20.87 21.56
N GLY A 60 -12.63 -21.37 20.35
CA GLY A 60 -13.70 -21.84 19.47
C GLY A 60 -14.55 -22.95 20.13
N ASP A 61 -13.91 -23.90 20.80
CA ASP A 61 -14.59 -24.98 21.50
C ASP A 61 -15.34 -24.48 22.75
N VAL A 62 -14.77 -23.52 23.50
CA VAL A 62 -15.45 -22.85 24.62
C VAL A 62 -16.68 -22.08 24.15
N VAL A 63 -16.59 -21.35 23.04
CA VAL A 63 -17.73 -20.62 22.46
C VAL A 63 -18.83 -21.60 22.05
N ARG A 64 -18.47 -22.76 21.47
CA ARG A 64 -19.45 -23.79 21.06
C ARG A 64 -20.01 -24.60 22.22
N SER A 65 -19.46 -24.48 23.42
CA SER A 65 -19.94 -25.24 24.58
C SER A 65 -21.39 -24.88 24.94
N ASP A 66 -22.16 -25.88 25.33
CA ASP A 66 -23.58 -25.71 25.68
C ASP A 66 -23.78 -24.71 26.82
N ILE A 67 -22.84 -24.63 27.76
CA ILE A 67 -22.91 -23.73 28.91
C ILE A 67 -22.88 -22.27 28.43
N VAL A 68 -21.93 -21.94 27.54
CA VAL A 68 -21.79 -20.60 26.98
C VAL A 68 -22.95 -20.27 26.05
N GLN A 69 -23.35 -21.21 25.18
CA GLN A 69 -24.49 -21.00 24.29
C GLN A 69 -25.78 -20.75 25.06
N LYS A 70 -26.08 -21.54 26.10
CA LYS A 70 -27.25 -21.31 26.97
C LYS A 70 -27.16 -19.98 27.72
N ALA A 71 -25.97 -19.60 28.19
CA ALA A 71 -25.77 -18.30 28.83
C ALA A 71 -26.00 -17.13 27.85
N LEU A 72 -25.57 -17.26 26.60
CA LEU A 72 -25.78 -16.26 25.55
C LEU A 72 -27.26 -16.15 25.15
N VAL A 73 -27.95 -17.26 24.94
CA VAL A 73 -29.40 -17.26 24.66
C VAL A 73 -30.16 -16.64 25.83
N GLY A 74 -29.87 -17.08 27.07
CA GLY A 74 -30.51 -16.51 28.25
C GLY A 74 -30.21 -15.02 28.48
N ALA A 75 -29.02 -14.55 28.08
CA ALA A 75 -28.69 -13.13 28.09
C ALA A 75 -29.51 -12.37 27.04
N GLN A 76 -29.68 -12.91 25.83
CA GLN A 76 -30.48 -12.31 24.77
C GLN A 76 -31.96 -12.22 25.16
N GLU A 77 -32.55 -13.30 25.68
CA GLU A 77 -33.94 -13.31 26.16
C GLU A 77 -34.16 -12.26 27.25
N ARG A 78 -33.19 -12.07 28.15
CA ARG A 78 -33.26 -11.04 29.18
C ARG A 78 -33.15 -9.64 28.61
N ILE A 79 -32.31 -9.41 27.60
CA ILE A 79 -32.23 -8.13 26.90
C ILE A 79 -33.56 -7.80 26.21
N GLU A 80 -34.22 -8.80 25.62
CA GLU A 80 -35.53 -8.63 24.96
C GLU A 80 -36.66 -8.39 25.98
N ALA A 81 -36.59 -9.03 27.15
CA ALA A 81 -37.54 -8.84 28.25
C ALA A 81 -37.30 -7.52 29.02
N ASP A 82 -36.09 -6.98 28.99
CA ASP A 82 -35.72 -5.74 29.64
C ASP A 82 -36.23 -4.53 28.84
N GLY A 83 -37.42 -4.05 29.21
CA GLY A 83 -38.06 -2.89 28.59
C GLY A 83 -37.36 -1.55 28.83
N THR A 84 -36.18 -1.53 29.47
CA THR A 84 -35.45 -0.30 29.80
C THR A 84 -34.81 0.39 28.59
N HIS A 85 -34.91 -0.15 27.37
CA HIS A 85 -34.31 0.42 26.15
C HIS A 85 -32.83 0.82 26.34
N LEU A 86 -32.11 0.11 27.23
CA LEU A 86 -30.67 0.28 27.40
C LEU A 86 -30.00 -0.30 26.17
N ASP A 87 -29.83 0.54 25.15
CA ASP A 87 -29.22 0.19 23.89
C ASP A 87 -27.80 -0.34 24.15
N THR A 88 -27.60 -1.65 23.94
CA THR A 88 -26.32 -2.35 24.17
C THR A 88 -25.20 -1.79 23.31
N ASN A 89 -25.54 -0.94 22.33
CA ASN A 89 -24.64 -0.16 21.50
C ASN A 89 -24.25 1.19 22.12
N TYR A 90 -24.05 1.27 23.44
CA TYR A 90 -23.68 2.52 24.12
C TYR A 90 -22.49 3.26 23.48
N ARG A 91 -21.50 2.52 22.93
CA ARG A 91 -20.37 3.11 22.18
C ARG A 91 -20.79 3.76 20.86
N ARG A 92 -21.77 3.19 20.15
CA ARG A 92 -22.28 3.72 18.88
C ARG A 92 -23.21 4.92 19.13
N ASP A 93 -23.99 4.86 20.20
CA ASP A 93 -24.94 5.92 20.56
C ASP A 93 -24.26 7.13 21.24
N ASN A 94 -23.21 6.93 22.05
CA ASN A 94 -22.41 8.06 22.57
C ASN A 94 -21.72 8.88 21.48
N ARG A 95 -21.39 8.25 20.34
CA ARG A 95 -20.82 8.95 19.19
C ARG A 95 -21.88 9.78 18.45
N LYS A 96 -23.16 9.38 18.50
CA LYS A 96 -24.29 10.16 17.99
C LYS A 96 -24.71 11.27 18.95
N ARG A 97 -24.77 11.02 20.26
CA ARG A 97 -25.21 12.02 21.25
C ARG A 97 -24.26 13.20 21.36
N ARG A 98 -22.94 12.97 21.28
CA ARG A 98 -21.96 14.08 21.19
C ARG A 98 -22.13 14.96 19.93
N ALA A 99 -22.74 14.44 18.87
CA ALA A 99 -23.07 15.24 17.69
C ALA A 99 -24.40 16.02 17.85
N SER A 100 -25.36 15.51 18.63
CA SER A 100 -26.65 16.17 18.85
C SER A 100 -26.70 17.12 20.04
N GLU A 101 -25.84 16.94 21.05
CA GLU A 101 -25.81 17.77 22.26
C GLU A 101 -25.15 19.14 22.02
N PHE A 102 -24.35 19.27 20.95
CA PHE A 102 -23.82 20.54 20.46
C PHE A 102 -24.87 21.40 19.71
N VAL A 103 -26.12 20.93 19.58
CA VAL A 103 -27.18 21.60 18.80
C VAL A 103 -28.20 22.33 19.70
N ARG A 104 -28.02 22.36 21.02
CA ARG A 104 -28.99 22.99 21.95
C ARG A 104 -28.53 24.26 22.67
N SER A 105 -27.30 24.72 22.47
CA SER A 105 -26.89 26.07 22.88
C SER A 105 -26.79 26.96 21.65
N THR A 106 -27.75 27.89 21.54
CA THR A 106 -27.66 29.24 20.94
C THR A 106 -26.48 29.47 19.97
N ASP A 107 -26.81 29.75 18.71
CA ASP A 107 -25.93 30.15 17.59
C ASP A 107 -25.26 29.03 16.76
N ALA A 108 -25.99 27.94 16.48
CA ALA A 108 -25.53 26.94 15.52
C ALA A 108 -25.64 27.46 14.06
N ALA A 109 -24.48 27.71 13.44
CA ALA A 109 -24.33 27.91 12.00
C ALA A 109 -25.11 26.84 11.20
N PRO A 110 -25.67 27.15 10.02
CA PRO A 110 -26.43 26.20 9.23
C PRO A 110 -25.60 24.93 9.04
N SER A 111 -26.16 23.79 9.44
CA SER A 111 -25.51 22.48 9.27
C SER A 111 -25.02 22.36 7.82
N PRO A 112 -23.74 21.99 7.60
CA PRO A 112 -23.26 21.78 6.25
C PRO A 112 -24.16 20.75 5.59
N GLU A 113 -24.75 21.16 4.46
CA GLU A 113 -25.58 20.35 3.59
C GLU A 113 -25.01 18.93 3.54
N SER A 114 -25.85 17.92 3.83
CA SER A 114 -25.44 16.51 3.88
C SER A 114 -24.49 16.23 2.70
N PRO A 115 -23.29 15.66 2.92
CA PRO A 115 -22.27 15.56 1.89
C PRO A 115 -22.90 14.92 0.66
N LYS A 116 -23.04 15.71 -0.40
CA LYS A 116 -23.60 15.27 -1.66
C LYS A 116 -22.86 13.98 -2.03
N PRO A 117 -23.57 12.94 -2.54
CA PRO A 117 -22.93 11.72 -3.01
C PRO A 117 -21.71 12.14 -3.82
N TYR A 118 -20.53 11.64 -3.45
CA TYR A 118 -19.28 12.08 -4.06
C TYR A 118 -19.40 11.91 -5.58
N VAL A 119 -19.66 13.01 -6.27
CA VAL A 119 -19.48 13.11 -7.70
C VAL A 119 -17.99 13.40 -7.81
N PRO A 120 -17.15 12.45 -8.24
CA PRO A 120 -15.77 12.79 -8.55
C PRO A 120 -15.86 13.96 -9.52
N ALA A 121 -15.43 15.14 -9.08
CA ALA A 121 -15.19 16.24 -10.00
C ALA A 121 -14.34 15.63 -11.12
N ASP A 122 -14.69 15.94 -12.37
CA ASP A 122 -13.83 15.67 -13.53
C ASP A 122 -12.53 16.44 -13.33
N ARG A 123 -11.69 15.93 -12.42
CA ARG A 123 -10.32 16.35 -12.25
C ARG A 123 -9.68 15.90 -13.53
N THR A 124 -9.43 16.87 -14.41
CA THR A 124 -8.62 16.74 -15.62
C THR A 124 -7.51 15.77 -15.27
N ARG A 125 -7.59 14.53 -15.77
CA ARG A 125 -6.71 13.46 -15.33
C ARG A 125 -5.31 13.92 -15.63
N THR A 126 -4.55 14.28 -14.58
CA THR A 126 -3.14 14.59 -14.73
C THR A 126 -2.49 13.30 -15.17
N SER A 127 -2.26 13.19 -16.48
CA SER A 127 -1.61 12.02 -17.05
C SER A 127 -0.19 11.99 -16.51
N PHE A 128 0.13 10.93 -15.76
CA PHE A 128 1.46 10.74 -15.20
C PHE A 128 2.49 10.36 -16.27
N PHE A 129 2.02 9.72 -17.34
CA PHE A 129 2.79 9.47 -18.54
C PHE A 129 2.42 10.52 -19.61
N ARG A 130 3.14 10.54 -20.73
CA ARG A 130 3.09 11.58 -21.78
C ARG A 130 1.69 12.18 -22.01
N ALA A 131 1.62 13.45 -22.40
CA ALA A 131 0.36 14.07 -22.83
C ALA A 131 -0.34 13.17 -23.86
N GLN A 132 -1.68 13.16 -23.83
CA GLN A 132 -2.51 12.39 -24.78
C GLN A 132 -2.19 12.73 -26.24
N ASP A 133 -1.66 13.93 -26.49
CA ASP A 133 -1.33 14.44 -27.83
C ASP A 133 0.10 14.10 -28.29
N ALA A 134 0.95 13.53 -27.43
CA ALA A 134 2.30 13.14 -27.82
C ALA A 134 2.28 11.78 -28.55
N GLU A 135 3.13 11.61 -29.57
CA GLU A 135 3.24 10.32 -30.25
C GLU A 135 3.58 9.22 -29.24
N PRO A 136 2.83 8.10 -29.27
CA PRO A 136 3.04 7.00 -28.33
C PRO A 136 4.47 6.47 -28.48
N ALA A 137 5.09 6.06 -27.37
CA ALA A 137 6.39 5.40 -27.45
C ALA A 137 6.25 4.14 -28.33
N PRO A 138 7.28 3.83 -29.15
CA PRO A 138 7.24 2.64 -29.98
C PRO A 138 7.10 1.39 -29.11
N VAL A 139 6.20 0.49 -29.52
CA VAL A 139 5.98 -0.78 -28.84
C VAL A 139 7.24 -1.63 -28.97
N LEU A 140 7.79 -2.05 -27.83
CA LEU A 140 8.99 -2.89 -27.78
C LEU A 140 8.58 -4.34 -27.57
N TYR A 141 9.11 -5.23 -28.41
CA TYR A 141 8.94 -6.68 -28.30
C TYR A 141 10.14 -7.31 -27.60
N ALA A 142 10.00 -8.54 -27.12
CA ALA A 142 11.07 -9.30 -26.45
C ALA A 142 12.40 -9.29 -27.24
N GLU A 143 12.32 -9.52 -28.55
CA GLU A 143 13.46 -9.60 -29.46
C GLU A 143 14.16 -8.24 -29.63
N GLY A 144 13.41 -7.14 -29.57
CA GLY A 144 13.90 -5.77 -29.72
C GLY A 144 14.53 -5.18 -28.46
N LEU A 145 14.33 -5.78 -27.28
CA LEU A 145 14.79 -5.23 -26.01
C LEU A 145 16.33 -5.13 -25.93
N VAL A 146 17.05 -6.10 -26.49
CA VAL A 146 18.52 -6.10 -26.51
C VAL A 146 19.04 -4.93 -27.36
N GLN A 147 18.47 -4.74 -28.55
CA GLN A 147 18.84 -3.65 -29.45
C GLN A 147 18.49 -2.30 -28.83
N TYR A 148 17.27 -2.17 -28.29
CA TYR A 148 16.82 -0.97 -27.59
C TYR A 148 17.77 -0.59 -26.44
N ALA A 149 18.14 -1.55 -25.58
CA ALA A 149 19.06 -1.27 -24.48
C ALA A 149 20.45 -0.82 -24.97
N ARG A 150 20.95 -1.39 -26.07
CA ARG A 150 22.22 -0.97 -26.68
C ARG A 150 22.13 0.43 -27.27
N GLU A 151 21.07 0.74 -28.00
CA GLU A 151 20.84 2.06 -28.57
C GLU A 151 20.66 3.12 -27.48
N PHE A 152 19.86 2.81 -26.46
CA PHE A 152 19.68 3.66 -25.29
C PHE A 152 21.02 3.96 -24.60
N ASN A 153 21.86 2.95 -24.35
CA ASN A 153 23.16 3.16 -23.72
C ASN A 153 24.17 3.91 -24.60
N LYS A 154 23.97 3.94 -25.91
CA LYS A 154 24.78 4.74 -26.84
C LYS A 154 24.37 6.20 -26.85
N THR A 155 23.06 6.47 -26.78
CA THR A 155 22.50 7.82 -26.85
C THR A 155 22.50 8.53 -25.51
N GLN A 156 22.33 7.79 -24.42
CA GLN A 156 22.30 8.33 -23.07
C GLN A 156 23.66 8.15 -22.39
N GLU A 157 24.23 9.28 -21.94
CA GLU A 157 25.51 9.30 -21.23
C GLU A 157 25.32 9.04 -19.73
N THR A 158 24.24 9.57 -19.16
CA THR A 158 23.99 9.64 -17.71
C THR A 158 23.16 8.47 -17.19
N CYS A 159 22.42 7.79 -18.08
CA CYS A 159 21.58 6.65 -17.72
C CYS A 159 22.10 5.37 -18.36
N ARG A 160 21.95 4.24 -17.67
CA ARG A 160 22.29 2.90 -18.18
C ARG A 160 21.11 1.94 -18.03
N LEU A 161 20.90 1.12 -19.05
CA LEU A 161 19.89 0.08 -19.10
C LEU A 161 20.53 -1.27 -19.42
N HIS A 162 20.31 -2.25 -18.56
CA HIS A 162 20.85 -3.60 -18.70
C HIS A 162 19.74 -4.63 -18.59
N ILE A 163 19.87 -5.73 -19.32
CA ILE A 163 19.02 -6.91 -19.10
C ILE A 163 19.57 -7.63 -17.86
N TRP A 164 18.70 -7.84 -16.88
CA TRP A 164 19.06 -8.45 -15.60
C TRP A 164 18.62 -9.91 -15.56
N GLU A 165 19.56 -10.82 -15.77
CA GLU A 165 19.35 -12.27 -15.68
C GLU A 165 20.20 -12.86 -14.55
N LYS A 166 19.59 -13.70 -13.70
CA LYS A 166 20.36 -14.48 -12.73
C LYS A 166 21.18 -15.51 -13.51
N THR A 167 22.50 -15.35 -13.48
CA THR A 167 23.46 -15.87 -14.45
C THR A 167 23.69 -17.40 -14.43
N ARG A 168 22.78 -18.24 -13.92
CA ARG A 168 23.10 -19.68 -13.75
C ARG A 168 22.05 -20.70 -14.16
N ASP A 169 20.77 -20.37 -14.14
CA ASP A 169 19.74 -21.39 -14.38
C ASP A 169 18.82 -20.94 -15.52
N ARG A 170 19.12 -21.43 -16.73
CA ARG A 170 18.33 -21.28 -17.97
C ARG A 170 18.13 -19.84 -18.44
N ARG A 171 18.85 -19.45 -19.51
CA ARG A 171 18.45 -18.30 -20.32
C ARG A 171 17.05 -18.59 -20.85
N GLU A 172 16.06 -17.90 -20.31
CA GLU A 172 14.73 -17.91 -20.90
C GLU A 172 14.78 -17.13 -22.22
N ASP A 173 14.00 -17.55 -23.20
CA ASP A 173 13.95 -16.85 -24.51
C ASP A 173 13.44 -15.40 -24.40
N LYS A 174 12.84 -15.02 -23.26
CA LYS A 174 12.26 -13.70 -23.03
C LYS A 174 12.78 -13.09 -21.73
N PRO A 175 13.45 -11.93 -21.77
CA PRO A 175 13.98 -11.31 -20.56
C PRO A 175 12.84 -10.86 -19.65
N ARG A 176 12.84 -11.30 -18.39
CA ARG A 176 11.79 -10.90 -17.42
C ARG A 176 12.11 -9.64 -16.64
N MET A 177 13.36 -9.17 -16.69
CA MET A 177 13.79 -8.08 -15.84
C MET A 177 14.81 -7.20 -16.53
N LEU A 178 14.62 -5.89 -16.38
CA LEU A 178 15.61 -4.89 -16.75
C LEU A 178 16.13 -4.21 -15.48
N ARG A 179 17.40 -3.84 -15.51
CA ARG A 179 18.03 -2.98 -14.51
C ARG A 179 18.35 -1.65 -15.18
N PHE A 180 17.67 -0.61 -14.73
CA PHE A 180 17.97 0.77 -15.05
C PHE A 180 18.82 1.38 -13.93
N SER A 181 19.80 2.21 -14.27
CA SER A 181 20.63 2.89 -13.27
C SER A 181 21.05 4.26 -13.73
N ILE A 182 21.00 5.21 -12.80
CA ILE A 182 21.61 6.53 -12.89
C ILE A 182 22.77 6.52 -11.89
N PRO A 183 24.03 6.67 -12.34
CA PRO A 183 25.20 6.69 -11.46
C PRO A 183 25.00 7.66 -10.30
N ASP A 184 25.34 7.20 -9.09
CA ASP A 184 25.24 7.97 -7.83
C ASP A 184 23.84 8.48 -7.43
N VAL A 185 22.79 8.23 -8.22
CA VAL A 185 21.43 8.69 -7.92
C VAL A 185 20.51 7.53 -7.54
N LEU A 186 20.27 6.57 -8.46
CA LEU A 186 19.36 5.45 -8.20
C LEU A 186 19.63 4.22 -9.09
N VAL A 187 19.12 3.08 -8.65
CA VAL A 187 19.00 1.85 -9.43
C VAL A 187 17.55 1.39 -9.37
N ALA A 188 16.95 1.17 -10.54
CA ALA A 188 15.58 0.65 -10.66
C ALA A 188 15.59 -0.73 -11.31
N TYR A 189 14.82 -1.66 -10.76
CA TYR A 189 14.53 -2.94 -11.40
C TYR A 189 13.12 -2.92 -11.96
N LEU A 190 13.00 -3.22 -13.25
CA LEU A 190 11.73 -3.26 -13.97
C LEU A 190 11.40 -4.72 -14.23
N SER A 191 10.35 -5.23 -13.59
CA SER A 191 9.77 -6.53 -13.92
C SER A 191 8.91 -6.38 -15.17
N LEU A 192 9.27 -7.14 -16.20
CA LEU A 192 8.55 -7.19 -17.46
C LEU A 192 7.53 -8.31 -17.46
N GLY A 193 6.42 -8.07 -18.12
CA GLY A 193 5.56 -9.12 -18.66
C GLY A 193 5.33 -8.90 -20.14
N TYR A 194 4.68 -9.89 -20.73
CA TYR A 194 4.43 -9.92 -22.16
C TYR A 194 2.94 -10.11 -22.37
N SER A 195 2.34 -9.20 -23.11
CA SER A 195 0.93 -9.33 -23.48
C SER A 195 0.76 -10.57 -24.37
N SER A 196 -0.31 -11.32 -24.12
CA SER A 196 -0.59 -12.58 -24.82
C SER A 196 -0.98 -12.38 -26.29
N SER A 197 -1.54 -11.21 -26.62
CA SER A 197 -2.05 -10.92 -27.97
C SER A 197 -0.97 -10.49 -28.94
N ASP A 198 -0.10 -9.56 -28.53
CA ASP A 198 0.88 -8.87 -29.36
C ASP A 198 2.33 -9.20 -29.00
N LYS A 199 2.57 -9.93 -27.90
CA LYS A 199 3.91 -10.20 -27.34
C LYS A 199 4.69 -8.92 -26.99
N ALA A 200 4.00 -7.79 -26.82
CA ALA A 200 4.60 -6.53 -26.42
C ALA A 200 5.13 -6.63 -24.98
N ALA A 201 6.31 -6.05 -24.74
CA ALA A 201 6.90 -5.96 -23.41
C ALA A 201 6.21 -4.82 -22.61
N ILE A 202 5.61 -5.19 -21.50
CA ILE A 202 4.88 -4.29 -20.59
C ILE A 202 5.59 -4.32 -19.24
N VAL A 203 5.70 -3.16 -18.59
CA VAL A 203 6.25 -3.07 -17.24
C VAL A 203 5.15 -3.40 -16.23
N HIS A 204 5.37 -4.42 -15.39
CA HIS A 204 4.42 -4.82 -14.34
C HIS A 204 4.76 -4.27 -12.96
N LEU A 205 6.05 -4.20 -12.64
CA LEU A 205 6.51 -3.75 -11.34
C LEU A 205 7.82 -2.98 -11.51
N VAL A 206 7.95 -1.88 -10.77
CA VAL A 206 9.19 -1.13 -10.67
C VAL A 206 9.56 -1.01 -9.19
N THR A 207 10.80 -1.34 -8.88
CA THR A 207 11.39 -1.16 -7.54
C THR A 207 12.65 -0.32 -7.66
N VAL A 208 12.74 0.73 -6.84
CA VAL A 208 13.83 1.70 -6.87
C VAL A 208 14.64 1.60 -5.58
N PHE A 209 15.95 1.68 -5.75
CA PHE A 209 16.96 1.57 -4.70
C PHE A 209 18.01 2.66 -4.87
N GLY A 210 18.73 2.93 -3.79
CA GLY A 210 19.95 3.72 -3.83
C GLY A 210 21.09 2.98 -4.53
N PRO A 211 22.06 3.71 -5.10
CA PRO A 211 23.13 3.15 -5.94
C PRO A 211 24.02 2.13 -5.21
N ARG A 212 24.11 2.23 -3.87
CA ARG A 212 24.95 1.37 -3.02
C ARG A 212 24.17 0.23 -2.36
N GLU A 213 22.84 0.16 -2.52
CA GLU A 213 22.04 -0.90 -1.92
C GLU A 213 22.20 -2.22 -2.68
N LYS A 214 22.67 -3.26 -1.98
CA LYS A 214 22.82 -4.62 -2.53
C LYS A 214 21.59 -5.47 -2.19
N LYS A 215 20.44 -5.05 -2.71
CA LYS A 215 19.15 -5.66 -2.40
C LYS A 215 18.56 -6.41 -3.61
N PRO A 216 17.81 -7.50 -3.38
CA PRO A 216 17.17 -8.20 -4.47
C PRO A 216 16.01 -7.38 -5.06
N PRO A 217 15.69 -7.54 -6.36
CA PRO A 217 14.69 -6.73 -7.08
C PRO A 217 13.28 -6.71 -6.47
N HIS A 218 12.90 -7.72 -5.69
CA HIS A 218 11.58 -7.85 -5.08
C HIS A 218 11.53 -7.36 -3.62
N SER A 219 12.64 -6.83 -3.10
CA SER A 219 12.68 -6.24 -1.76
C SER A 219 12.38 -4.74 -1.80
N GLN A 220 12.26 -4.13 -0.63
CA GLN A 220 12.08 -2.69 -0.48
C GLN A 220 13.42 -2.03 -0.09
N SER A 221 13.64 -0.81 -0.58
CA SER A 221 14.80 0.03 -0.20
C SER A 221 14.80 0.32 1.31
N GLU A 222 15.98 0.55 1.89
CA GLU A 222 16.13 1.04 3.29
C GLU A 222 15.89 2.54 3.41
N PHE A 223 16.01 3.29 2.32
CA PHE A 223 15.88 4.74 2.35
C PHE A 223 14.46 5.16 1.96
N GLY A 224 13.86 6.01 2.80
CA GLY A 224 12.50 6.49 2.60
C GLY A 224 12.27 7.17 1.25
N VAL A 225 13.28 7.89 0.72
CA VAL A 225 13.18 8.55 -0.58
C VAL A 225 12.91 7.55 -1.71
N PHE A 226 13.66 6.44 -1.79
CA PHE A 226 13.48 5.45 -2.86
C PHE A 226 12.23 4.59 -2.64
N GLN A 227 11.82 4.37 -1.39
CA GLN A 227 10.51 3.79 -1.09
C GLN A 227 9.38 4.66 -1.63
N GLN A 228 9.45 5.98 -1.41
CA GLN A 228 8.47 6.93 -1.94
C GLN A 228 8.48 6.95 -3.47
N VAL A 229 9.65 7.01 -4.13
CA VAL A 229 9.74 6.93 -5.60
C VAL A 229 9.07 5.65 -6.12
N SER A 230 9.37 4.49 -5.51
CA SER A 230 8.76 3.21 -5.90
C SER A 230 7.23 3.22 -5.73
N GLN A 231 6.73 3.79 -4.63
CA GLN A 231 5.30 3.90 -4.36
C GLN A 231 4.60 4.85 -5.33
N GLU A 232 5.20 5.99 -5.65
CA GLU A 232 4.64 6.94 -6.62
C GLU A 232 4.59 6.30 -8.02
N ILE A 233 5.66 5.64 -8.47
CA ILE A 233 5.65 4.89 -9.75
C ILE A 233 4.57 3.81 -9.75
N ALA A 234 4.40 3.06 -8.66
CA ALA A 234 3.34 2.06 -8.57
C ALA A 234 1.93 2.67 -8.68
N LYS A 235 1.68 3.83 -8.05
CA LYS A 235 0.42 4.57 -8.22
C LYS A 235 0.20 4.99 -9.66
N MET A 236 1.24 5.52 -10.31
CA MET A 236 1.17 5.90 -11.73
C MET A 236 0.82 4.68 -12.61
N MET A 237 1.48 3.55 -12.40
CA MET A 237 1.21 2.31 -13.13
C MET A 237 -0.20 1.78 -12.90
N GLN A 238 -0.80 1.95 -11.72
CA GLN A 238 -2.19 1.52 -11.47
C GLN A 238 -3.21 2.36 -12.24
N THR A 239 -2.87 3.60 -12.60
CA THR A 239 -3.77 4.45 -13.41
C THR A 239 -3.77 4.08 -14.90
N GLN A 240 -2.79 3.30 -15.35
CA GLN A 240 -2.65 2.90 -16.75
C GLN A 240 -2.66 1.38 -16.89
N GLU A 241 -3.54 0.85 -17.73
CA GLU A 241 -3.65 -0.60 -17.92
C GLU A 241 -2.36 -1.22 -18.48
N ARG A 242 -1.65 -0.48 -19.35
CA ARG A 242 -0.44 -0.95 -20.03
C ARG A 242 0.61 0.16 -20.05
N VAL A 243 1.72 -0.07 -19.35
CA VAL A 243 2.87 0.84 -19.35
C VAL A 243 3.98 0.24 -20.22
N LEU A 244 4.30 0.93 -21.31
CA LEU A 244 5.36 0.50 -22.22
C LEU A 244 6.75 0.74 -21.60
N VAL A 245 7.70 -0.12 -21.97
CA VAL A 245 9.09 -0.03 -21.47
C VAL A 245 9.71 1.33 -21.80
N GLY A 246 9.48 1.85 -23.02
CA GLY A 246 10.03 3.15 -23.43
C GLY A 246 9.51 4.33 -22.59
N ASP A 247 8.22 4.33 -22.25
CA ASP A 247 7.62 5.38 -21.42
C ASP A 247 8.13 5.34 -19.97
N MET A 248 8.29 4.14 -19.42
CA MET A 248 8.85 3.95 -18.08
C MET A 248 10.33 4.33 -18.03
N VAL A 249 11.13 3.93 -19.02
CA VAL A 249 12.55 4.34 -19.10
C VAL A 249 12.65 5.86 -19.22
N GLY A 250 11.81 6.47 -20.07
CA GLY A 250 11.73 7.93 -20.17
C GLY A 250 11.29 8.58 -18.86
N LEU A 251 10.40 7.97 -18.07
CA LEU A 251 10.05 8.42 -16.71
C LEU A 251 11.25 8.39 -15.76
N LEU A 252 11.98 7.27 -15.76
CA LEU A 252 13.14 7.10 -14.90
C LEU A 252 14.27 8.07 -15.23
N CYS A 253 14.48 8.43 -16.50
CA CYS A 253 15.46 9.46 -16.88
C CYS A 253 15.17 10.83 -16.24
N CYS A 254 13.90 11.17 -15.96
CA CYS A 254 13.57 12.44 -15.31
C CYS A 254 13.97 12.50 -13.82
N TYR A 255 14.52 11.42 -13.27
CA TYR A 255 15.04 11.37 -11.90
C TYR A 255 16.56 11.64 -11.84
N GLU A 256 17.21 12.00 -12.94
CA GLU A 256 18.64 12.36 -12.95
C GLU A 256 18.96 13.43 -11.90
N ASP A 257 18.15 14.49 -11.86
CA ASP A 257 18.31 15.59 -10.91
C ASP A 257 17.48 15.41 -9.62
N LEU A 258 17.18 14.18 -9.20
CA LEU A 258 16.30 13.92 -8.04
C LEU A 258 16.70 14.71 -6.78
N PHE A 259 18.00 14.92 -6.54
CA PHE A 259 18.51 15.62 -5.35
C PHE A 259 18.84 17.10 -5.60
N TYR A 260 18.71 17.59 -6.84
CA TYR A 260 19.13 18.93 -7.26
C TYR A 260 17.99 19.75 -7.87
N GLU A 261 16.91 19.11 -8.31
CA GLU A 261 15.76 19.75 -8.91
C GLU A 261 14.81 20.27 -7.80
N PRO A 262 14.55 21.58 -7.71
CA PRO A 262 13.60 22.12 -6.75
C PRO A 262 12.16 21.76 -7.13
N CYS A 263 11.29 21.66 -6.14
CA CYS A 263 9.86 21.44 -6.39
C CYS A 263 9.28 22.61 -7.21
N ALA A 264 8.63 22.30 -8.33
CA ALA A 264 8.02 23.30 -9.22
C ALA A 264 6.92 24.14 -8.54
N GLU A 265 6.31 23.62 -7.46
CA GLU A 265 5.24 24.31 -6.73
C GLU A 265 5.79 25.22 -5.61
N CYS A 266 6.65 24.68 -4.74
CA CYS A 266 7.11 25.40 -3.54
C CYS A 266 8.54 25.95 -3.64
N GLY A 267 9.27 25.66 -4.72
CA GLY A 267 10.64 26.09 -4.97
C GLY A 267 11.71 25.46 -4.08
N ARG A 268 11.36 24.53 -3.19
CA ARG A 268 12.30 23.90 -2.24
C ARG A 268 12.84 22.58 -2.75
N LEU A 269 14.10 22.28 -2.40
CA LEU A 269 14.76 21.00 -2.69
C LEU A 269 14.36 19.88 -1.72
N LEU A 270 14.00 20.21 -0.49
CA LEU A 270 13.53 19.25 0.50
C LEU A 270 12.19 19.72 1.04
N SER A 271 11.29 18.77 1.26
CA SER A 271 10.03 19.05 1.96
C SER A 271 10.32 19.45 3.41
N VAL A 272 9.57 20.44 3.91
CA VAL A 272 9.60 20.86 5.32
C VAL A 272 9.27 19.68 6.24
N GLU A 273 8.34 18.87 5.77
CA GLU A 273 7.89 17.69 6.48
C GLU A 273 8.46 16.45 5.78
N GLY A 274 9.33 15.73 6.49
CA GLY A 274 9.90 14.47 6.02
C GLY A 274 11.25 14.56 5.30
N HIS A 275 11.78 15.77 5.05
CA HIS A 275 13.09 15.98 4.42
C HIS A 275 13.29 15.14 3.14
N SER A 276 12.23 14.98 2.36
CA SER A 276 12.24 14.21 1.11
C SER A 276 12.34 15.17 -0.08
N PRO A 277 13.14 14.84 -1.12
CA PRO A 277 13.17 15.63 -2.32
C PRO A 277 11.86 15.54 -3.11
N PRO A 278 11.69 16.33 -4.18
CA PRO A 278 10.54 16.23 -5.06
C PRO A 278 10.58 14.89 -5.81
N VAL A 279 9.87 13.88 -5.30
CA VAL A 279 9.85 12.51 -5.86
C VAL A 279 8.76 12.31 -6.91
N VAL A 280 7.76 13.19 -6.97
CA VAL A 280 6.66 13.08 -7.94
C VAL A 280 7.10 13.71 -9.26
N ARG A 281 6.73 13.09 -10.38
CA ARG A 281 6.94 13.63 -11.73
C ARG A 281 5.59 13.76 -12.42
N ILE A 282 5.16 14.97 -12.73
CA ILE A 282 3.87 15.25 -13.37
C ILE A 282 4.12 15.81 -14.77
N TRP A 283 3.41 15.31 -15.78
CA TRP A 283 3.48 15.86 -17.13
C TRP A 283 2.64 17.15 -17.22
N ARG A 284 3.29 18.30 -17.46
CA ARG A 284 2.62 19.61 -17.65
C ARG A 284 3.38 20.43 -18.70
N GLY A 285 2.65 20.96 -19.68
CA GLY A 285 3.24 21.85 -20.71
C GLY A 285 4.37 21.20 -21.53
N GLY A 286 4.26 19.90 -21.83
CA GLY A 286 5.28 19.17 -22.62
C GLY A 286 6.56 18.80 -21.87
N ARG A 287 6.65 19.11 -20.57
CA ARG A 287 7.76 18.71 -19.70
C ARG A 287 7.26 17.96 -18.47
N ARG A 288 8.14 17.19 -17.84
CA ARG A 288 7.86 16.64 -16.50
C ARG A 288 8.32 17.63 -15.45
N GLU A 289 7.42 17.99 -14.55
CA GLU A 289 7.72 18.84 -13.41
C GLU A 289 7.94 17.98 -12.16
N ALA A 290 9.03 18.25 -11.44
CA ALA A 290 9.28 17.62 -10.16
C ALA A 290 8.48 18.28 -9.04
N ARG A 291 7.77 17.47 -8.24
CA ARG A 291 6.97 17.96 -7.11
C ARG A 291 7.16 17.08 -5.87
N HIS A 292 7.01 17.67 -4.70
CA HIS A 292 6.84 16.89 -3.47
C HIS A 292 5.48 16.19 -3.49
N VAL A 293 5.35 15.06 -2.76
CA VAL A 293 4.09 14.31 -2.62
C VAL A 293 2.93 15.18 -2.13
N ARG A 294 3.22 16.21 -1.33
CA ARG A 294 2.20 17.13 -0.81
C ARG A 294 1.92 18.34 -1.71
N CYS A 295 2.79 18.60 -2.67
CA CYS A 295 2.67 19.70 -3.62
C CYS A 295 1.93 19.29 -4.90
N THR A 296 1.19 18.18 -4.86
CA THR A 296 0.38 17.68 -5.98
C THR A 296 -1.04 18.24 -5.97
N GLY A 297 -1.42 19.02 -4.95
CA GLY A 297 -2.71 19.67 -4.85
C GLY A 297 -2.78 20.89 -5.76
N GLU A 298 -3.77 20.91 -6.64
CA GLU A 298 -4.36 22.14 -7.15
C GLU A 298 -5.32 22.73 -6.11
#